data_AF-A0A165YQS6-F1
#
_entry.id   AF-A0A165YQS6-F1
#
_cell.length_a   1.000
_cell.length_b   1.000
_cell.length_c   1.000
_cell.angle_alpha   90.00
_cell.angle_beta   90.00
_cell.angle_gamma   90.00
#
_symmetry.space_group_name_H-M   'P 1'
#
loop_
_entity.id
_entity.type
_entity.pdbx_description
1 polymer ?
#
loop_
_entity_poly.entity_id
_entity_poly.type
_entity_poly.pdbx_seq_one_letter_code
_entity_poly.pdbx_strand_id
1 'polypeptide(L)'
;MRIAITPALLVLSSLYTQAAAFPSYGSLAGLSDREIAEFARTADVALTGAQPALGPLKDDGVKLIADAAHPHKAAGPNDIRGPCPGLNTLASHGYLPRNGIATPQQIISAVQEGFNMGNDIALLTTFGAFLVDGNHLTNLMSIGRKTNETGANPAAPAIVGGLNTHGVFEGDASTTRGDFYFGDNFSFNETLFQVILDKSAAYGDGKYNLTSAAEVRWTHLQDSITRNPFFEFVTPRYFTAYAESVFPYRFFDTQFPADFHRRNGSFGIAEVGADIKVLLSTHPILPGHNDGAGNYVLDPEDAGFGQGLCYLYVKHVNETTLGLYHNPTGALKKALQENVATFYKAFVGENCTQVLQSVTDAGYTVTPHWFSPDFEGEAGMAGFVTLLKANDYDAVIIGAGEIDRVLRGDCENGELGGLAQDSCRSVRRACGRTMWWFDC
;
A
#
# COMPACT_ATOMS: atom_id res chain seq x y z
N MET A 1 -48.64 66.67 -37.60
CA MET A 1 -48.21 66.03 -38.85
C MET A 1 -47.85 64.57 -38.54
N ARG A 2 -48.73 63.65 -39.00
CA ARG A 2 -48.65 62.20 -39.29
C ARG A 2 -47.75 61.27 -38.42
N ILE A 3 -48.35 60.32 -37.67
CA ILE A 3 -48.49 58.83 -37.93
C ILE A 3 -47.23 58.06 -37.42
N ALA A 4 -47.23 56.93 -36.68
CA ALA A 4 -48.16 55.80 -36.56
C ALA A 4 -48.07 55.05 -35.21
N ILE A 5 -49.13 54.27 -34.96
CA ILE A 5 -49.38 53.20 -33.97
C ILE A 5 -48.52 51.95 -34.34
N THR A 6 -48.03 51.08 -33.44
CA THR A 6 -48.67 49.82 -32.96
C THR A 6 -47.70 49.03 -32.03
N PRO A 7 -48.18 48.32 -30.99
CA PRO A 7 -47.37 47.48 -30.10
C PRO A 7 -47.24 46.03 -30.61
N ALA A 8 -46.11 45.36 -30.34
CA ALA A 8 -45.95 43.91 -30.54
C ALA A 8 -44.93 43.40 -29.49
N LEU A 9 -45.41 42.75 -28.43
CA LEU A 9 -45.58 41.30 -28.27
C LEU A 9 -44.29 40.62 -27.76
N LEU A 10 -44.36 40.29 -26.47
CA LEU A 10 -43.59 39.27 -25.76
C LEU A 10 -43.30 38.04 -26.63
N VAL A 11 -42.02 37.70 -26.77
CA VAL A 11 -41.57 36.34 -27.05
C VAL A 11 -40.63 35.95 -25.92
N LEU A 12 -41.15 35.14 -24.99
CA LEU A 12 -40.33 34.33 -24.10
C LEU A 12 -39.55 33.32 -24.94
N SER A 13 -38.23 33.42 -24.97
CA SER A 13 -37.36 32.31 -25.30
C SER A 13 -36.54 31.94 -24.06
N SER A 14 -37.03 30.93 -23.35
CA SER A 14 -36.31 30.16 -22.34
C SER A 14 -35.15 29.42 -23.01
N LEU A 15 -33.94 29.95 -22.92
CA LEU A 15 -32.73 29.16 -23.10
C LEU A 15 -32.31 28.62 -21.72
N TYR A 16 -32.77 27.40 -21.45
CA TYR A 16 -32.17 26.52 -20.47
C TYR A 16 -30.71 26.27 -20.88
N THR A 17 -29.78 27.02 -20.32
CA THR A 17 -28.40 26.55 -20.19
C THR A 17 -28.37 25.57 -19.04
N GLN A 18 -28.64 24.29 -19.35
CA GLN A 18 -28.16 23.18 -18.53
C GLN A 18 -26.65 23.13 -18.69
N ALA A 19 -25.93 24.03 -18.00
CA ALA A 19 -24.53 23.83 -17.72
C ALA A 19 -24.47 22.75 -16.63
N ALA A 20 -24.50 21.48 -17.04
CA ALA A 20 -24.01 20.39 -16.21
C ALA A 20 -22.48 20.52 -16.14
N ALA A 21 -22.00 21.54 -15.45
CA ALA A 21 -20.62 21.61 -15.00
C ALA A 21 -20.51 20.58 -13.87
N PHE A 22 -20.16 19.34 -14.23
CA PHE A 22 -19.62 18.41 -13.24
C PHE A 22 -18.40 19.10 -12.63
N PRO A 23 -18.34 19.30 -11.30
CA PRO A 23 -17.13 19.81 -10.69
C PRO A 23 -16.01 18.83 -11.02
N SER A 24 -14.88 19.32 -11.54
CA SER A 24 -13.70 18.55 -11.90
C SER A 24 -13.00 17.87 -10.69
N TYR A 25 -13.67 17.81 -9.54
CA TYR A 25 -13.16 17.37 -8.25
C TYR A 25 -14.22 16.59 -7.44
N GLY A 26 -15.11 15.84 -8.13
CA GLY A 26 -16.04 14.91 -7.49
C GLY A 26 -15.43 13.52 -7.30
N SER A 27 -15.70 12.91 -6.15
CA SER A 27 -15.36 11.51 -5.86
C SER A 27 -16.03 10.54 -6.82
N LEU A 28 -15.31 9.48 -7.21
CA LEU A 28 -15.88 8.32 -7.91
C LEU A 28 -16.43 7.25 -6.95
N ALA A 29 -16.16 7.35 -5.65
CA ALA A 29 -16.73 6.46 -4.65
C ALA A 29 -18.24 6.73 -4.53
N GLY A 30 -19.05 5.68 -4.72
CA GLY A 30 -20.52 5.73 -4.68
C GLY A 30 -21.18 5.94 -6.04
N LEU A 31 -20.39 6.15 -7.11
CA LEU A 31 -20.90 6.26 -8.47
C LEU A 31 -21.25 4.88 -9.03
N SER A 32 -22.34 4.81 -9.78
CA SER A 32 -22.72 3.63 -10.55
C SER A 32 -21.69 3.33 -11.64
N ASP A 33 -21.62 2.08 -12.09
CA ASP A 33 -20.73 1.68 -13.20
C ASP A 33 -20.93 2.54 -14.47
N ARG A 34 -22.15 3.05 -14.68
CA ARG A 34 -22.48 3.97 -15.77
C ARG A 34 -21.79 5.33 -15.61
N GLU A 35 -21.81 5.88 -14.40
CA GLU A 35 -21.16 7.17 -14.09
C GLU A 35 -19.63 7.03 -14.13
N ILE A 36 -19.09 5.89 -13.69
CA ILE A 36 -17.67 5.56 -13.85
C ILE A 36 -17.30 5.46 -15.33
N ALA A 37 -18.12 4.81 -16.17
CA ALA A 37 -17.88 4.73 -17.61
C ALA A 37 -17.98 6.11 -18.30
N GLU A 38 -18.82 7.02 -17.79
CA GLU A 38 -18.94 8.37 -18.31
C GLU A 38 -17.76 9.26 -17.89
N PHE A 39 -17.30 9.13 -16.64
CA PHE A 39 -16.06 9.73 -16.17
C PHE A 39 -14.85 9.19 -16.95
N ALA A 40 -14.73 7.87 -17.14
CA ALA A 40 -13.64 7.23 -17.88
C ALA A 40 -13.52 7.76 -19.33
N ARG A 41 -14.64 8.14 -19.96
CA ARG A 41 -14.66 8.75 -21.30
C ARG A 41 -14.13 10.20 -21.34
N THR A 42 -14.10 10.88 -20.20
CA THR A 42 -13.68 12.28 -20.07
C THR A 42 -12.40 12.45 -19.26
N ALA A 43 -11.87 11.36 -18.70
CA ALA A 43 -10.65 11.35 -17.90
C ALA A 43 -9.41 11.51 -18.80
N ASP A 44 -8.54 12.46 -18.45
CA ASP A 44 -7.27 12.70 -19.14
C ASP A 44 -6.23 11.58 -18.88
N VAL A 45 -6.46 10.74 -17.86
CA VAL A 45 -5.63 9.59 -17.48
C VAL A 45 -6.48 8.33 -17.50
N ALA A 46 -5.96 7.27 -18.13
CA ALA A 46 -6.68 6.00 -18.28
C ALA A 46 -6.95 5.33 -16.92
N LEU A 47 -8.18 4.85 -16.72
CA LEU A 47 -8.57 4.03 -15.57
C LEU A 47 -8.10 2.59 -15.79
N THR A 48 -6.93 2.26 -15.26
CA THR A 48 -6.28 0.96 -15.45
C THR A 48 -6.67 -0.06 -14.37
N GLY A 49 -7.03 0.40 -13.16
CA GLY A 49 -7.25 -0.45 -11.99
C GLY A 49 -5.97 -1.16 -11.51
N ALA A 50 -6.09 -2.07 -10.54
CA ALA A 50 -4.93 -2.82 -10.07
C ALA A 50 -4.38 -3.75 -11.15
N GLN A 51 -3.07 -3.98 -11.10
CA GLN A 51 -2.36 -4.84 -12.04
C GLN A 51 -1.54 -5.90 -11.29
N PRO A 52 -1.31 -7.10 -11.86
CA PRO A 52 -0.52 -8.13 -11.20
C PRO A 52 0.88 -7.62 -10.84
N ALA A 53 1.36 -7.97 -9.65
CA ALA A 53 2.75 -7.74 -9.28
C ALA A 53 3.72 -8.60 -10.11
N LEU A 54 4.94 -8.09 -10.25
CA LEU A 54 6.04 -8.82 -10.86
C LEU A 54 6.67 -9.77 -9.83
N GLY A 55 7.07 -10.96 -10.30
CA GLY A 55 7.85 -11.91 -9.51
C GLY A 55 9.33 -11.52 -9.40
N PRO A 56 10.15 -12.40 -8.77
CA PRO A 56 11.59 -12.18 -8.63
C PRO A 56 12.32 -12.14 -9.97
N LEU A 57 13.49 -11.51 -9.98
CA LEU A 57 14.40 -11.55 -11.12
C LEU A 57 14.76 -12.99 -11.47
N LYS A 58 14.86 -13.25 -12.78
CA LYS A 58 15.40 -14.52 -13.28
C LYS A 58 16.91 -14.61 -13.15
N ASP A 59 17.58 -13.46 -13.21
CA ASP A 59 19.02 -13.32 -13.06
C ASP A 59 19.29 -12.21 -12.04
N ASP A 60 19.76 -12.62 -10.86
CA ASP A 60 20.16 -11.77 -9.75
C ASP A 60 21.69 -11.66 -9.62
N GLY A 61 22.43 -11.94 -10.70
CA GLY A 61 23.87 -11.75 -10.75
C GLY A 61 24.28 -10.27 -10.73
N VAL A 62 25.58 -10.05 -10.49
CA VAL A 62 26.22 -8.74 -10.58
C VAL A 62 26.04 -8.16 -11.99
N LYS A 63 25.63 -6.90 -12.08
CA LYS A 63 25.34 -6.21 -13.34
C LYS A 63 25.73 -4.73 -13.23
N LEU A 64 26.37 -4.18 -14.26
CA LEU A 64 26.62 -2.74 -14.38
C LEU A 64 25.28 -2.02 -14.56
N ILE A 65 25.00 -1.03 -13.70
CA ILE A 65 23.68 -0.36 -13.65
C ILE A 65 23.75 1.05 -14.23
N ALA A 66 24.82 1.79 -13.94
CA ALA A 66 25.09 3.07 -14.58
C ALA A 66 25.69 2.85 -15.99
N ASP A 67 24.98 2.12 -16.85
CA ASP A 67 25.40 1.79 -18.20
C ASP A 67 24.95 2.84 -19.23
N ALA A 68 25.29 2.62 -20.51
CA ALA A 68 24.93 3.53 -21.60
C ALA A 68 23.42 3.61 -21.88
N ALA A 69 22.63 2.59 -21.48
CA ALA A 69 21.18 2.59 -21.61
C ALA A 69 20.50 3.36 -20.46
N HIS A 70 21.16 3.43 -19.30
CA HIS A 70 20.68 4.10 -18.10
C HIS A 70 21.61 5.24 -17.63
N PRO A 71 21.93 6.23 -18.50
CA PRO A 71 22.79 7.33 -18.11
C PRO A 71 22.08 8.21 -17.09
N HIS A 72 22.85 8.75 -16.15
CA HIS A 72 22.36 9.78 -15.25
C HIS A 72 21.93 11.01 -16.05
N LYS A 73 20.76 11.55 -15.74
CA LYS A 73 20.30 12.87 -16.19
C LYS A 73 19.71 13.60 -14.99
N ALA A 74 20.13 14.86 -14.81
CA ALA A 74 19.54 15.73 -13.81
C ALA A 74 18.04 15.89 -14.07
N ALA A 75 17.26 16.00 -12.99
CA ALA A 75 15.82 16.24 -13.07
C ALA A 75 15.56 17.59 -13.76
N GLY A 76 14.67 17.58 -14.76
CA GLY A 76 14.16 18.80 -15.38
C GLY A 76 13.16 19.54 -14.47
N PRO A 77 12.69 20.73 -14.87
CA PRO A 77 11.80 21.56 -14.05
C PRO A 77 10.46 20.91 -13.65
N ASN A 78 10.00 19.94 -14.44
CA ASN A 78 8.74 19.22 -14.21
C ASN A 78 8.95 17.81 -13.65
N ASP A 79 10.20 17.35 -13.55
CA ASP A 79 10.49 16.01 -13.03
C ASP A 79 10.38 16.00 -11.50
N ILE A 80 9.63 15.05 -10.97
CA ILE A 80 9.38 14.94 -9.54
C ILE A 80 10.40 13.99 -8.89
N ARG A 81 10.89 14.40 -7.72
CA ARG A 81 11.69 13.63 -6.78
C ARG A 81 11.09 13.81 -5.39
N GLY A 82 11.38 12.88 -4.48
CA GLY A 82 10.82 12.88 -3.13
C GLY A 82 11.80 12.42 -2.06
N PRO A 83 11.30 11.88 -0.93
CA PRO A 83 12.14 11.55 0.22
C PRO A 83 13.03 10.32 0.00
N CYS A 84 12.67 9.41 -0.93
CA CYS A 84 13.39 8.17 -1.15
C CYS A 84 14.59 8.37 -2.09
N PRO A 85 15.86 8.31 -1.61
CA PRO A 85 17.03 8.43 -2.48
C PRO A 85 17.10 7.31 -3.53
N GLY A 86 16.69 6.08 -3.20
CA GLY A 86 16.70 4.96 -4.14
C GLY A 86 15.84 5.20 -5.37
N LEU A 87 14.56 5.57 -5.17
CA LEU A 87 13.64 5.86 -6.28
C LEU A 87 14.07 7.11 -7.07
N ASN A 88 14.61 8.12 -6.38
CA ASN A 88 15.14 9.31 -7.02
C ASN A 88 16.29 8.97 -7.99
N THR A 89 17.22 8.11 -7.56
CA THR A 89 18.34 7.63 -8.39
C THR A 89 17.83 6.82 -9.57
N LEU A 90 16.90 5.89 -9.35
CA LEU A 90 16.32 5.07 -10.44
C LEU A 90 15.62 5.93 -11.49
N ALA A 91 14.86 6.95 -11.10
CA ALA A 91 14.26 7.91 -12.02
C ALA A 91 15.32 8.75 -12.75
N SER A 92 16.36 9.22 -12.05
CA SER A 92 17.47 9.96 -12.66
C SER A 92 18.35 9.12 -13.59
N HIS A 93 18.29 7.78 -13.49
CA HIS A 93 18.95 6.86 -14.43
C HIS A 93 18.00 6.27 -15.49
N GLY A 94 16.70 6.50 -15.38
CA GLY A 94 15.71 6.01 -16.36
C GLY A 94 15.28 4.56 -16.18
N TYR A 95 15.58 3.94 -15.03
CA TYR A 95 14.95 2.68 -14.60
C TYR A 95 13.48 2.89 -14.24
N LEU A 96 13.16 4.09 -13.74
CA LEU A 96 11.81 4.61 -13.63
C LEU A 96 11.56 5.71 -14.68
N PRO A 97 10.28 6.00 -15.02
CA PRO A 97 9.95 7.21 -15.74
C PRO A 97 10.61 8.44 -15.11
N ARG A 98 11.34 9.21 -15.92
CA ARG A 98 12.20 10.30 -15.42
C ARG A 98 11.42 11.44 -14.76
N ASN A 99 10.14 11.59 -15.13
CA ASN A 99 9.21 12.54 -14.51
C ASN A 99 8.83 12.16 -13.08
N GLY A 100 9.15 10.95 -12.61
CA GLY A 100 8.88 10.52 -11.24
C GLY A 100 7.46 10.00 -11.00
N ILE A 101 6.69 9.74 -12.06
CA ILE A 101 5.36 9.13 -11.98
C ILE A 101 5.44 7.70 -12.50
N ALA A 102 5.10 6.72 -11.67
CA ALA A 102 5.33 5.32 -11.98
C ALA A 102 4.17 4.43 -11.52
N THR A 103 4.02 3.28 -12.18
CA THR A 103 3.17 2.19 -11.69
C THR A 103 3.91 1.38 -10.62
N PRO A 104 3.19 0.65 -9.74
CA PRO A 104 3.81 -0.30 -8.81
C PRO A 104 4.73 -1.31 -9.51
N GLN A 105 4.34 -1.79 -10.69
CA GLN A 105 5.14 -2.76 -11.46
C GLN A 105 6.45 -2.15 -11.94
N GLN A 106 6.44 -0.89 -12.38
CA GLN A 106 7.68 -0.17 -12.75
C GLN A 106 8.60 0.00 -11.55
N ILE A 107 8.05 0.33 -10.37
CA ILE A 107 8.81 0.46 -9.13
C ILE A 107 9.45 -0.88 -8.74
N ILE A 108 8.67 -1.96 -8.68
CA ILE A 108 9.17 -3.30 -8.37
C ILE A 108 10.24 -3.75 -9.36
N SER A 109 10.04 -3.51 -10.66
CA SER A 109 11.05 -3.81 -11.66
C SER A 109 12.32 -3.01 -11.44
N ALA A 110 12.22 -1.70 -11.17
CA ALA A 110 13.34 -0.80 -11.06
C ALA A 110 14.21 -1.07 -9.82
N VAL A 111 13.59 -1.31 -8.66
CA VAL A 111 14.35 -1.60 -7.42
C VAL A 111 15.04 -2.97 -7.48
N GLN A 112 14.41 -3.95 -8.13
CA GLN A 112 15.02 -5.24 -8.39
C GLN A 112 16.17 -5.10 -9.40
N GLU A 113 15.91 -4.53 -10.58
CA GLU A 113 16.94 -4.41 -11.63
C GLU A 113 18.13 -3.55 -11.21
N GLY A 114 17.88 -2.40 -10.59
CA GLY A 114 18.91 -1.41 -10.26
C GLY A 114 19.67 -1.70 -8.96
N PHE A 115 19.04 -2.33 -7.96
CA PHE A 115 19.67 -2.54 -6.65
C PHE A 115 19.74 -4.00 -6.20
N ASN A 116 19.11 -4.92 -6.94
CA ASN A 116 18.93 -6.31 -6.51
C ASN A 116 18.18 -6.44 -5.16
N MET A 117 17.24 -5.54 -4.93
CA MET A 117 16.30 -5.64 -3.82
C MET A 117 15.46 -6.91 -4.00
N GLY A 118 15.31 -7.72 -2.95
CA GLY A 118 14.49 -8.93 -2.97
C GLY A 118 13.03 -8.61 -3.30
N ASN A 119 12.36 -9.55 -3.98
CA ASN A 119 10.98 -9.36 -4.43
C ASN A 119 10.01 -9.13 -3.26
N ASP A 120 10.24 -9.80 -2.13
CA ASP A 120 9.49 -9.64 -0.89
C ASP A 120 9.54 -8.20 -0.35
N ILE A 121 10.72 -7.60 -0.23
CA ILE A 121 10.88 -6.19 0.17
C ILE A 121 10.30 -5.25 -0.90
N ALA A 122 10.54 -5.55 -2.19
CA ALA A 122 10.02 -4.75 -3.28
C ALA A 122 8.48 -4.68 -3.25
N LEU A 123 7.81 -5.81 -2.99
CA LEU A 123 6.36 -5.87 -2.79
C LEU A 123 5.93 -5.08 -1.55
N LEU A 124 6.58 -5.33 -0.40
CA LEU A 124 6.25 -4.68 0.87
C LEU A 124 6.33 -3.15 0.76
N THR A 125 7.45 -2.63 0.27
CA THR A 125 7.69 -1.18 0.21
C THR A 125 6.84 -0.52 -0.87
N THR A 126 6.73 -1.14 -2.06
CA THR A 126 5.96 -0.56 -3.17
C THR A 126 4.47 -0.51 -2.85
N PHE A 127 3.88 -1.64 -2.42
CA PHE A 127 2.45 -1.66 -2.13
C PHE A 127 2.11 -1.04 -0.78
N GLY A 128 3.02 -1.06 0.20
CA GLY A 128 2.88 -0.29 1.44
C GLY A 128 2.68 1.19 1.14
N ALA A 129 3.52 1.77 0.28
CA ALA A 129 3.35 3.16 -0.15
C ALA A 129 2.15 3.36 -1.08
N PHE A 130 1.97 2.48 -2.08
CA PHE A 130 0.91 2.63 -3.09
C PHE A 130 -0.49 2.60 -2.48
N LEU A 131 -0.71 1.82 -1.41
CA LEU A 131 -1.99 1.76 -0.69
C LEU A 131 -2.42 3.10 -0.07
N VAL A 132 -1.48 3.98 0.26
CA VAL A 132 -1.79 5.24 0.96
C VAL A 132 -1.54 6.49 0.12
N ASP A 133 -0.61 6.40 -0.84
CA ASP A 133 -0.17 7.54 -1.67
C ASP A 133 -0.48 7.41 -3.16
N GLY A 134 -0.84 6.20 -3.62
CA GLY A 134 -1.12 5.90 -5.01
C GLY A 134 -2.57 6.16 -5.42
N ASN A 135 -2.80 6.31 -6.73
CA ASN A 135 -4.13 6.33 -7.29
C ASN A 135 -4.51 4.92 -7.76
N HIS A 136 -5.39 4.25 -7.00
CA HIS A 136 -5.83 2.89 -7.30
C HIS A 136 -6.59 2.73 -8.61
N LEU A 137 -7.22 3.79 -9.12
CA LEU A 137 -8.01 3.73 -10.33
C LEU A 137 -7.12 3.85 -11.58
N THR A 138 -6.05 4.64 -11.53
CA THR A 138 -5.15 4.84 -12.66
C THR A 138 -3.91 3.94 -12.62
N ASN A 139 -3.64 3.29 -11.48
CA ASN A 139 -2.43 2.52 -11.21
C ASN A 139 -1.13 3.35 -11.21
N LEU A 140 -1.21 4.62 -10.80
CA LEU A 140 -0.08 5.55 -10.82
C LEU A 140 0.18 6.15 -9.45
N MET A 141 1.47 6.35 -9.13
CA MET A 141 1.94 7.03 -7.94
C MET A 141 3.10 7.97 -8.28
N SER A 142 3.15 9.12 -7.60
CA SER A 142 4.27 10.04 -7.65
C SER A 142 5.32 9.62 -6.63
N ILE A 143 6.60 9.56 -7.02
CA ILE A 143 7.70 9.29 -6.08
C ILE A 143 8.06 10.50 -5.20
N GLY A 144 7.29 11.59 -5.30
CA GLY A 144 7.46 12.79 -4.49
C GLY A 144 6.13 13.52 -4.28
N ARG A 145 6.08 14.81 -4.62
CA ARG A 145 4.89 15.66 -4.39
C ARG A 145 3.63 15.19 -5.12
N LYS A 146 2.48 15.64 -4.62
CA LYS A 146 1.17 15.50 -5.27
C LYS A 146 1.18 16.13 -6.66
N THR A 147 0.53 15.48 -7.62
CA THR A 147 0.41 15.92 -9.01
C THR A 147 -0.91 15.47 -9.61
N ASN A 148 -1.36 16.16 -10.66
CA ASN A 148 -2.53 15.74 -11.43
C ASN A 148 -2.19 14.63 -12.45
N GLU A 149 -0.91 14.32 -12.67
CA GLU A 149 -0.47 13.27 -13.60
C GLU A 149 -0.85 11.85 -13.12
N THR A 150 -1.20 11.68 -11.85
CA THR A 150 -1.76 10.42 -11.32
C THR A 150 -3.27 10.28 -11.56
N GLY A 151 -3.91 11.29 -12.16
CA GLY A 151 -5.35 11.32 -12.46
C GLY A 151 -6.21 11.92 -11.34
N ALA A 152 -7.53 11.91 -11.54
CA ALA A 152 -8.46 12.44 -10.54
C ALA A 152 -8.46 11.59 -9.27
N ASN A 153 -8.50 12.25 -8.11
CA ASN A 153 -8.47 11.57 -6.83
C ASN A 153 -9.85 10.99 -6.47
N PRO A 154 -9.89 9.88 -5.71
CA PRO A 154 -11.10 9.46 -5.00
C PRO A 154 -11.60 10.50 -3.98
N ALA A 155 -12.78 10.28 -3.39
CA ALA A 155 -13.29 11.07 -2.27
C ALA A 155 -12.25 11.20 -1.16
N ALA A 156 -12.28 12.36 -0.50
CA ALA A 156 -11.74 12.47 0.85
C ALA A 156 -12.35 11.37 1.77
N PRO A 157 -11.57 10.78 2.68
CA PRO A 157 -10.25 11.24 3.13
C PRO A 157 -9.05 10.78 2.29
N ALA A 158 -9.24 10.13 1.14
CA ALA A 158 -8.13 9.67 0.30
C ALA A 158 -7.22 10.83 -0.13
N ILE A 159 -5.92 10.69 0.12
CA ILE A 159 -4.96 11.77 -0.11
C ILE A 159 -4.41 11.72 -1.53
N VAL A 160 -3.95 10.55 -1.98
CA VAL A 160 -3.25 10.37 -3.27
C VAL A 160 -2.17 11.45 -3.44
N GLY A 161 -1.31 11.58 -2.43
CA GLY A 161 -0.38 12.71 -2.31
C GLY A 161 1.00 12.43 -2.89
N GLY A 162 1.30 11.19 -3.28
CA GLY A 162 2.66 10.76 -3.58
C GLY A 162 3.53 10.70 -2.32
N LEU A 163 4.77 10.21 -2.46
CA LEU A 163 5.63 9.90 -1.31
C LEU A 163 6.02 11.10 -0.42
N ASN A 164 5.70 12.35 -0.77
CA ASN A 164 5.89 13.48 0.13
C ASN A 164 4.79 13.58 1.21
N THR A 165 3.72 12.77 1.14
CA THR A 165 2.66 12.78 2.15
C THR A 165 3.19 12.32 3.50
N HIS A 166 3.16 13.22 4.47
CA HIS A 166 3.56 12.93 5.84
C HIS A 166 2.57 12.02 6.56
N GLY A 167 3.08 11.10 7.38
CA GLY A 167 2.31 10.33 8.36
C GLY A 167 1.66 9.04 7.84
N VAL A 168 1.75 8.76 6.53
CA VAL A 168 1.19 7.52 5.94
C VAL A 168 2.24 6.53 5.46
N PHE A 169 3.40 7.04 5.01
CA PHE A 169 4.58 6.25 4.67
C PHE A 169 5.86 7.01 4.99
N GLU A 170 5.98 8.25 4.48
CA GLU A 170 6.96 9.23 4.94
C GLU A 170 6.68 9.58 6.41
N GLY A 171 7.74 9.82 7.18
CA GLY A 171 7.60 10.27 8.55
C GLY A 171 8.91 10.78 9.15
N ASP A 172 8.81 11.19 10.40
CA ASP A 172 9.86 11.90 11.13
C ASP A 172 11.12 11.06 11.39
N ALA A 173 12.17 11.72 11.86
CA ALA A 173 13.50 11.17 12.10
C ALA A 173 14.11 10.55 10.83
N SER A 174 13.88 11.15 9.66
CA SER A 174 14.55 10.73 8.43
C SER A 174 16.07 10.98 8.49
N THR A 175 16.87 10.14 7.82
CA THR A 175 18.35 10.22 7.92
C THR A 175 18.94 11.41 7.18
N THR A 176 18.29 11.89 6.12
CA THR A 176 18.78 12.99 5.28
C THR A 176 17.71 14.01 4.91
N ARG A 177 16.49 13.87 5.44
CA ARG A 177 15.33 14.75 5.23
C ARG A 177 14.87 15.26 6.59
N GLY A 178 14.39 16.50 6.64
CA GLY A 178 13.84 17.07 7.87
C GLY A 178 12.49 16.46 8.23
N ASP A 179 12.07 16.60 9.48
CA ASP A 179 10.70 16.31 9.88
C ASP A 179 9.72 17.28 9.21
N PHE A 180 8.51 16.79 8.93
CA PHE A 180 7.47 17.60 8.28
C PHE A 180 7.13 18.86 9.06
N TYR A 181 7.18 18.81 10.39
CA TYR A 181 6.99 19.96 11.27
C TYR A 181 7.88 21.16 10.91
N PHE A 182 9.10 20.93 10.42
CA PHE A 182 10.03 22.00 10.04
C PHE A 182 9.82 22.53 8.61
N GLY A 183 8.87 21.97 7.86
CA GLY A 183 8.35 22.50 6.60
C GLY A 183 8.85 21.81 5.31
N ASP A 184 9.91 21.01 5.35
CA ASP A 184 10.42 20.25 4.19
C ASP A 184 10.87 18.85 4.61
N ASN A 185 10.05 17.86 4.26
CA ASN A 185 10.24 16.43 4.55
C ASN A 185 10.80 15.62 3.37
N PHE A 186 11.19 16.25 2.27
CA PHE A 186 11.54 15.51 1.04
C PHE A 186 12.88 15.94 0.42
N SER A 187 13.27 17.20 0.58
CA SER A 187 14.56 17.68 0.07
C SER A 187 15.73 17.10 0.85
N PHE A 188 16.83 16.88 0.14
CA PHE A 188 18.10 16.55 0.79
C PHE A 188 18.53 17.69 1.73
N ASN A 189 18.92 17.34 2.95
CA ASN A 189 19.42 18.27 3.95
C ASN A 189 20.88 17.95 4.30
N GLU A 190 21.78 18.86 3.90
CA GLU A 190 23.23 18.73 4.13
C GLU A 190 23.59 18.63 5.62
N THR A 191 22.87 19.34 6.50
CA THR A 191 23.15 19.30 7.94
C THR A 191 22.87 17.91 8.53
N LEU A 192 21.79 17.27 8.06
CA LEU A 192 21.47 15.89 8.47
C LEU A 192 22.43 14.89 7.82
N PHE A 193 22.86 15.13 6.57
CA PHE A 193 23.88 14.31 5.94
C PHE A 193 25.23 14.39 6.65
N GLN A 194 25.60 15.54 7.22
CA GLN A 194 26.80 15.67 8.04
C GLN A 194 26.78 14.74 9.27
N VAL A 195 25.60 14.46 9.84
CA VAL A 195 25.46 13.46 10.93
C VAL A 195 25.88 12.07 10.45
N ILE A 196 25.51 11.69 9.21
CA ILE A 196 25.96 10.43 8.61
C ILE A 196 27.49 10.39 8.52
N LEU A 197 28.11 11.46 8.02
CA LEU A 197 29.57 11.54 7.88
C LEU A 197 30.28 11.46 9.23
N ASP A 198 29.82 12.24 10.21
CA ASP A 198 30.41 12.31 11.55
C ASP A 198 30.32 10.96 12.27
N LYS A 199 29.16 10.30 12.22
CA LYS A 199 28.97 8.98 12.84
C LYS A 199 29.70 7.87 12.07
N SER A 200 29.82 7.97 10.76
CA SER A 200 30.66 7.06 9.97
C SER A 200 32.13 7.18 10.35
N ALA A 201 32.63 8.39 10.55
CA ALA A 201 34.00 8.62 10.99
C ALA A 201 34.24 8.10 12.42
N ALA A 202 33.30 8.33 13.34
CA ALA A 202 33.46 7.97 14.74
C ALA A 202 33.22 6.47 15.04
N TYR A 203 32.29 5.82 14.32
CA TYR A 203 31.81 4.47 14.65
C TYR A 203 31.89 3.48 13.49
N GLY A 204 32.20 3.94 12.28
CA GLY A 204 32.12 3.16 11.05
C GLY A 204 33.44 2.99 10.30
N ASP A 205 34.58 3.36 10.88
CA ASP A 205 35.88 3.40 10.20
C ASP A 205 35.84 4.24 8.91
N GLY A 206 35.16 5.39 8.99
CA GLY A 206 34.96 6.30 7.87
C GLY A 206 33.90 5.86 6.85
N LYS A 207 33.16 4.78 7.12
CA LYS A 207 32.10 4.26 6.24
C LYS A 207 30.76 4.21 6.95
N TYR A 208 29.68 4.42 6.20
CA TYR A 208 28.35 4.11 6.69
C TYR A 208 28.17 2.58 6.68
N ASN A 209 28.24 1.97 7.86
CA ASN A 209 28.00 0.56 8.12
C ASN A 209 26.96 0.38 9.24
N LEU A 210 26.62 -0.86 9.57
CA LEU A 210 25.62 -1.18 10.59
C LEU A 210 25.84 -0.47 11.94
N THR A 211 27.09 -0.40 12.42
CA THR A 211 27.42 0.26 13.69
C THR A 211 27.15 1.76 13.61
N SER A 212 27.66 2.43 12.58
CA SER A 212 27.39 3.86 12.39
C SER A 212 25.91 4.16 12.11
N ALA A 213 25.19 3.26 11.44
CA ALA A 213 23.77 3.41 11.15
C ALA A 213 22.93 3.43 12.42
N ALA A 214 23.27 2.60 13.42
CA ALA A 214 22.62 2.62 14.73
C ALA A 214 22.79 3.99 15.42
N GLU A 215 24.00 4.55 15.37
CA GLU A 215 24.29 5.86 15.97
C GLU A 215 23.61 7.03 15.24
N VAL A 216 23.52 6.97 13.91
CA VAL A 216 22.78 7.94 13.09
C VAL A 216 21.30 7.89 13.43
N ARG A 217 20.68 6.69 13.39
CA ARG A 217 19.27 6.48 13.75
C ARG A 217 18.97 7.04 15.14
N TRP A 218 19.78 6.70 16.13
CA TRP A 218 19.60 7.21 17.49
C TRP A 218 19.72 8.73 17.58
N THR A 219 20.71 9.32 16.90
CA THR A 219 20.91 10.77 16.90
C THR A 219 19.69 11.51 16.33
N HIS A 220 19.13 11.04 15.21
CA HIS A 220 17.94 11.67 14.62
C HIS A 220 16.68 11.47 15.46
N LEU A 221 16.53 10.33 16.14
CA LEU A 221 15.44 10.12 17.09
C LEU A 221 15.52 11.12 18.25
N GLN A 222 16.68 11.26 18.87
CA GLN A 222 16.87 12.21 19.97
C GLN A 222 16.64 13.66 19.52
N ASP A 223 17.09 14.01 18.33
CA ASP A 223 16.88 15.33 17.73
C ASP A 223 15.39 15.63 17.50
N SER A 224 14.65 14.67 16.93
CA SER A 224 13.20 14.79 16.70
C SER A 224 12.44 14.89 18.03
N ILE A 225 12.77 14.02 18.99
CA ILE A 225 12.22 14.07 20.35
C ILE A 225 12.45 15.45 20.97
N THR A 226 13.63 16.03 20.80
CA THR A 226 13.98 17.30 21.46
C THR A 226 13.31 18.50 20.80
N ARG A 227 13.17 18.50 19.47
CA ARG A 227 12.83 19.73 18.72
C ARG A 227 11.45 19.73 18.06
N ASN A 228 10.89 18.56 17.75
CA ASN A 228 9.60 18.45 17.07
C ASN A 228 8.51 18.17 18.12
N PRO A 229 7.65 19.16 18.46
CA PRO A 229 6.61 18.98 19.45
C PRO A 229 5.49 18.01 19.02
N PHE A 230 5.44 17.64 17.73
CA PHE A 230 4.49 16.70 17.14
C PHE A 230 5.19 15.46 16.58
N PHE A 231 6.38 15.13 17.10
CA PHE A 231 7.13 13.97 16.65
C PHE A 231 6.29 12.70 16.79
N GLU A 232 6.10 11.96 15.69
CA GLU A 232 5.42 10.67 15.69
C GLU A 232 6.37 9.55 15.23
N PHE A 233 6.44 8.49 16.03
CA PHE A 233 7.29 7.33 15.77
C PHE A 233 6.57 6.02 16.07
N VAL A 234 5.41 5.87 15.43
CA VAL A 234 4.53 4.69 15.50
C VAL A 234 4.52 3.93 14.17
N THR A 235 3.99 2.71 14.16
CA THR A 235 3.80 1.87 12.97
C THR A 235 2.84 2.58 11.98
N PRO A 236 3.17 2.67 10.67
CA PRO A 236 4.25 1.94 9.97
C PRO A 236 5.62 2.61 10.03
N ARG A 237 5.72 3.90 10.38
CA ARG A 237 6.99 4.67 10.37
C ARG A 237 8.06 4.03 11.26
N TYR A 238 7.66 3.52 12.42
CA TYR A 238 8.55 2.80 13.33
C TYR A 238 9.30 1.67 12.60
N PHE A 239 8.62 0.88 11.77
CA PHE A 239 9.26 -0.20 10.99
C PHE A 239 10.15 0.35 9.86
N THR A 240 9.62 1.29 9.06
CA THR A 240 10.31 1.78 7.87
C THR A 240 11.58 2.56 8.23
N ALA A 241 11.56 3.34 9.30
CA ALA A 241 12.72 4.09 9.78
C ALA A 241 13.94 3.19 10.09
N TYR A 242 13.72 2.04 10.74
CA TYR A 242 14.80 1.08 10.97
C TYR A 242 15.24 0.39 9.68
N ALA A 243 14.31 -0.05 8.82
CA ALA A 243 14.63 -0.68 7.54
C ALA A 243 15.44 0.24 6.62
N GLU A 244 15.06 1.51 6.51
CA GLU A 244 15.73 2.53 5.71
C GLU A 244 17.14 2.85 6.20
N SER A 245 17.42 2.62 7.49
CA SER A 245 18.78 2.79 8.04
C SER A 245 19.74 1.72 7.53
N VAL A 246 19.21 0.56 7.11
CA VAL A 246 19.95 -0.60 6.58
C VAL A 246 20.28 -0.44 5.10
N PHE A 247 19.37 0.15 4.33
CA PHE A 247 19.44 0.17 2.87
C PHE A 247 20.73 0.79 2.30
N PRO A 248 21.29 1.90 2.81
CA PRO A 248 22.45 2.52 2.20
C PRO A 248 23.67 1.58 2.09
N TYR A 249 24.03 0.88 3.18
CA TYR A 249 25.20 0.00 3.16
C TYR A 249 24.92 -1.39 2.55
N ARG A 250 23.66 -1.69 2.22
CA ARG A 250 23.27 -2.91 1.50
C ARG A 250 23.07 -2.71 0.01
N PHE A 251 22.66 -1.50 -0.42
CA PHE A 251 22.21 -1.22 -1.78
C PHE A 251 22.86 -0.01 -2.47
N PHE A 252 23.38 1.00 -1.76
CA PHE A 252 23.55 2.33 -2.35
C PHE A 252 24.95 2.94 -2.35
N ASP A 253 25.06 3.88 -3.29
CA ASP A 253 25.48 5.27 -3.09
C ASP A 253 24.36 6.21 -3.67
N THR A 254 24.25 7.48 -3.27
CA THR A 254 23.07 8.38 -3.55
C THR A 254 22.93 8.86 -5.00
N GLN A 255 23.97 8.67 -5.79
CA GLN A 255 23.97 8.53 -7.25
C GLN A 255 24.69 7.22 -7.51
N PHE A 256 24.33 6.46 -8.55
CA PHE A 256 25.20 5.34 -8.93
C PHE A 256 26.59 5.90 -9.29
N PRO A 257 27.65 5.53 -8.55
CA PRO A 257 29.00 5.97 -8.89
C PRO A 257 29.34 5.47 -10.29
N ALA A 258 30.35 6.09 -10.91
CA ALA A 258 30.91 5.53 -12.13
C ALA A 258 31.29 4.06 -11.88
N ASP A 259 30.93 3.18 -12.81
CA ASP A 259 31.15 1.72 -12.69
C ASP A 259 30.36 1.03 -11.56
N PHE A 260 29.25 1.61 -11.10
CA PHE A 260 28.40 0.96 -10.10
C PHE A 260 27.79 -0.34 -10.65
N HIS A 261 28.04 -1.41 -9.93
CA HIS A 261 27.39 -2.68 -10.13
C HIS A 261 26.41 -2.95 -8.99
N ARG A 262 25.20 -3.44 -9.32
CA ARG A 262 24.31 -3.96 -8.27
C ARG A 262 24.98 -5.14 -7.56
N ARG A 263 24.57 -5.37 -6.32
CA ARG A 263 25.04 -6.50 -5.50
C ARG A 263 24.81 -7.86 -6.19
N ASN A 264 25.61 -8.85 -5.82
CA ASN A 264 25.37 -10.23 -6.21
C ASN A 264 24.25 -10.84 -5.35
N GLY A 265 23.27 -11.48 -5.98
CA GLY A 265 22.12 -12.09 -5.34
C GLY A 265 21.03 -11.09 -4.92
N SER A 266 19.82 -11.59 -4.67
CA SER A 266 18.73 -10.82 -4.05
C SER A 266 18.96 -10.56 -2.54
N PHE A 267 18.47 -9.44 -2.00
CA PHE A 267 18.50 -9.14 -0.55
C PHE A 267 17.08 -8.91 -0.04
N GLY A 268 16.57 -9.80 0.80
CA GLY A 268 15.17 -9.84 1.19
C GLY A 268 14.91 -9.42 2.63
N ILE A 269 13.65 -9.61 3.05
CA ILE A 269 13.12 -9.21 4.36
C ILE A 269 13.91 -9.88 5.49
N ALA A 270 14.29 -11.15 5.32
CA ALA A 270 15.01 -11.90 6.34
C ALA A 270 16.39 -11.29 6.66
N GLU A 271 17.16 -10.91 5.64
CA GLU A 271 18.47 -10.31 5.86
C GLU A 271 18.37 -8.88 6.42
N VAL A 272 17.40 -8.09 5.96
CA VAL A 272 17.13 -6.77 6.54
C VAL A 272 16.68 -6.88 8.01
N GLY A 273 15.83 -7.87 8.32
CA GLY A 273 15.36 -8.12 9.67
C GLY A 273 16.49 -8.50 10.64
N ALA A 274 17.52 -9.21 10.17
CA ALA A 274 18.70 -9.51 10.97
C ALA A 274 19.47 -8.23 11.34
N ASP A 275 19.64 -7.31 10.40
CA ASP A 275 20.29 -6.02 10.65
C ASP A 275 19.45 -5.15 11.60
N ILE A 276 18.14 -5.02 11.36
CA ILE A 276 17.21 -4.24 12.21
C ILE A 276 17.30 -4.67 13.68
N LYS A 277 17.41 -5.97 13.98
CA LYS A 277 17.57 -6.47 15.35
C LYS A 277 18.83 -5.90 16.03
N VAL A 278 19.91 -5.71 15.29
CA VAL A 278 21.14 -5.08 15.81
C VAL A 278 20.91 -3.59 16.06
N LEU A 279 20.27 -2.85 15.13
CA LEU A 279 19.93 -1.44 15.35
C LEU A 279 19.07 -1.24 16.61
N LEU A 280 18.01 -2.03 16.76
CA LEU A 280 17.09 -1.98 17.91
C LEU A 280 17.78 -2.31 19.24
N SER A 281 18.67 -3.31 19.25
CA SER A 281 19.36 -3.71 20.48
C SER A 281 20.47 -2.74 20.91
N THR A 282 21.01 -1.95 19.97
CA THR A 282 22.05 -0.96 20.27
C THR A 282 21.47 0.23 21.02
N HIS A 283 20.33 0.76 20.55
CA HIS A 283 19.61 1.87 21.19
C HIS A 283 18.10 1.58 21.25
N PRO A 284 17.61 0.89 22.30
CA PRO A 284 16.21 0.53 22.40
C PRO A 284 15.31 1.74 22.63
N ILE A 285 14.23 1.83 21.86
CA ILE A 285 13.12 2.75 22.05
C ILE A 285 11.84 2.02 21.65
N LEU A 286 10.73 2.29 22.32
CA LEU A 286 9.43 1.74 21.94
C LEU A 286 8.65 2.78 21.11
N PRO A 287 7.67 2.33 20.29
CA PRO A 287 6.79 3.23 19.57
C PRO A 287 6.14 4.29 20.47
N GLY A 288 5.91 5.47 19.93
CA GLY A 288 5.39 6.61 20.68
C GLY A 288 5.38 7.91 19.89
N HIS A 289 5.07 8.99 20.59
CA HIS A 289 4.99 10.34 20.03
C HIS A 289 5.39 11.38 21.07
N ASN A 290 5.59 12.62 20.65
CA ASN A 290 5.79 13.74 21.57
C ASN A 290 4.45 14.38 21.97
N ASP A 291 4.26 14.58 23.27
CA ASP A 291 3.27 15.51 23.82
C ASP A 291 3.96 16.82 24.18
N GLY A 292 4.34 17.57 23.15
CA GLY A 292 5.23 18.72 23.24
C GLY A 292 6.72 18.35 23.13
N ALA A 293 7.55 19.32 22.74
CA ALA A 293 8.95 19.10 22.45
C ALA A 293 9.72 18.64 23.70
N GLY A 294 10.46 17.55 23.60
CA GLY A 294 11.22 16.93 24.68
C GLY A 294 10.40 15.99 25.57
N ASN A 295 9.12 15.74 25.26
CA ASN A 295 8.23 14.89 26.07
C ASN A 295 7.74 13.68 25.26
N TYR A 296 8.60 12.68 25.09
CA TYR A 296 8.26 11.45 24.37
C TYR A 296 7.41 10.52 25.24
N VAL A 297 6.18 10.29 24.80
CA VAL A 297 5.17 9.44 25.42
C VAL A 297 5.05 8.16 24.61
N LEU A 298 5.12 7.02 25.31
CA LEU A 298 4.96 5.70 24.68
C LEU A 298 3.52 5.49 24.23
N ASP A 299 3.35 4.86 23.08
CA ASP A 299 2.05 4.37 22.62
C ASP A 299 1.88 2.91 23.09
N PRO A 300 1.03 2.62 24.10
CA PRO A 300 0.83 1.28 24.61
C PRO A 300 0.05 0.37 23.64
N GLU A 301 -0.62 0.94 22.64
CA GLU A 301 -1.39 0.20 21.63
C GLU A 301 -0.51 -0.22 20.44
N ASP A 302 0.68 0.38 20.31
CA ASP A 302 1.65 0.03 19.28
C ASP A 302 2.71 -0.95 19.76
N ALA A 303 2.53 -2.22 19.36
CA ALA A 303 3.45 -3.29 19.71
C ALA A 303 4.79 -3.23 18.96
N GLY A 304 4.93 -2.38 17.94
CA GLY A 304 6.10 -2.30 17.08
C GLY A 304 6.52 -3.68 16.56
N PHE A 305 7.82 -3.98 16.63
CA PHE A 305 8.35 -5.30 16.24
C PHE A 305 7.95 -6.46 17.18
N GLY A 306 7.33 -6.19 18.33
CA GLY A 306 6.97 -7.20 19.33
C GLY A 306 5.96 -8.25 18.84
N GLN A 307 5.14 -7.90 17.85
CA GLN A 307 4.19 -8.80 17.19
C GLN A 307 4.58 -9.14 15.73
N GLY A 308 5.82 -8.85 15.35
CA GLY A 308 6.37 -9.19 14.03
C GLY A 308 5.71 -8.44 12.88
N LEU A 309 5.91 -8.97 11.67
CA LEU A 309 5.45 -8.32 10.43
C LEU A 309 3.94 -8.44 10.22
N CYS A 310 3.26 -9.39 10.86
CA CYS A 310 1.80 -9.46 10.82
C CYS A 310 1.13 -8.24 11.44
N TYR A 311 1.70 -7.71 12.53
CA TYR A 311 1.18 -6.49 13.14
C TYR A 311 1.32 -5.29 12.20
N LEU A 312 2.49 -5.12 11.56
CA LEU A 312 2.69 -4.10 10.52
C LEU A 312 1.64 -4.23 9.42
N TYR A 313 1.45 -5.44 8.88
CA TYR A 313 0.47 -5.69 7.82
C TYR A 313 -0.96 -5.31 8.25
N VAL A 314 -1.41 -5.82 9.40
CA VAL A 314 -2.77 -5.61 9.88
C VAL A 314 -3.02 -4.14 10.17
N LYS A 315 -2.13 -3.47 10.91
CA LYS A 315 -2.25 -2.05 11.24
C LYS A 315 -2.24 -1.18 9.99
N HIS A 316 -1.31 -1.42 9.06
CA HIS A 316 -1.22 -0.64 7.82
C HIS A 316 -2.48 -0.77 6.94
N VAL A 317 -3.09 -1.97 6.89
CA VAL A 317 -4.31 -2.17 6.11
C VAL A 317 -5.56 -1.64 6.86
N ASN A 318 -5.78 -2.07 8.10
CA ASN A 318 -7.02 -1.77 8.84
C ASN A 318 -7.12 -0.34 9.32
N GLU A 319 -6.00 0.26 9.75
CA GLU A 319 -6.02 1.59 10.34
C GLU A 319 -5.61 2.62 9.30
N THR A 320 -4.41 2.48 8.71
CA THR A 320 -3.88 3.49 7.80
C THR A 320 -4.60 3.49 6.45
N THR A 321 -4.67 2.35 5.77
CA THR A 321 -5.25 2.27 4.41
C THR A 321 -6.77 2.45 4.45
N LEU A 322 -7.48 1.66 5.25
CA LEU A 322 -8.95 1.75 5.32
C LEU A 322 -9.44 3.06 5.95
N GLY A 323 -8.64 3.72 6.80
CA GLY A 323 -8.92 5.07 7.28
C GLY A 323 -8.89 6.15 6.18
N LEU A 324 -8.21 5.90 5.05
CA LEU A 324 -8.20 6.80 3.89
C LEU A 324 -9.34 6.54 2.91
N TYR A 325 -9.88 5.32 2.89
CA TYR A 325 -10.92 4.91 1.93
C TYR A 325 -12.17 4.44 2.67
N HIS A 326 -12.98 5.40 3.13
CA HIS A 326 -14.25 5.08 3.79
C HIS A 326 -15.29 4.57 2.78
N ASN A 327 -15.82 3.36 3.00
CA ASN A 327 -16.86 2.73 2.18
C ASN A 327 -16.59 2.76 0.66
N PRO A 328 -15.45 2.23 0.17
CA PRO A 328 -15.16 2.21 -1.25
C PRO A 328 -16.16 1.29 -1.96
N THR A 329 -16.57 1.67 -3.16
CA THR A 329 -17.52 0.92 -4.00
C THR A 329 -16.99 0.78 -5.42
N GLY A 330 -17.64 -0.08 -6.22
CA GLY A 330 -17.34 -0.28 -7.64
C GLY A 330 -15.87 -0.57 -7.93
N ALA A 331 -15.33 0.08 -8.96
CA ALA A 331 -13.96 -0.09 -9.42
C ALA A 331 -12.90 0.23 -8.36
N LEU A 332 -13.17 1.20 -7.47
CA LEU A 332 -12.23 1.58 -6.40
C LEU A 332 -12.10 0.46 -5.37
N LYS A 333 -13.23 -0.13 -4.94
CA LYS A 333 -13.23 -1.28 -4.01
C LYS A 333 -12.46 -2.45 -4.60
N LYS A 334 -12.72 -2.80 -5.87
CA LYS A 334 -12.02 -3.89 -6.57
C LYS A 334 -10.51 -3.65 -6.61
N ALA A 335 -10.09 -2.46 -7.06
CA ALA A 335 -8.67 -2.14 -7.14
C ALA A 335 -7.98 -2.14 -5.76
N LEU A 336 -8.64 -1.62 -4.71
CA LEU A 336 -8.11 -1.68 -3.35
C LEU A 336 -7.92 -3.13 -2.88
N GLN A 337 -8.93 -3.99 -3.05
CA GLN A 337 -8.86 -5.39 -2.65
C GLN A 337 -7.72 -6.15 -3.37
N GLU A 338 -7.54 -5.91 -4.67
CA GLU A 338 -6.47 -6.52 -5.46
C GLU A 338 -5.07 -6.02 -5.07
N ASN A 339 -4.93 -4.72 -4.77
CA ASN A 339 -3.68 -4.14 -4.30
C ASN A 339 -3.34 -4.62 -2.87
N VAL A 340 -4.32 -4.71 -1.97
CA VAL A 340 -4.13 -5.26 -0.60
C VAL A 340 -3.76 -6.75 -0.66
N ALA A 341 -4.41 -7.53 -1.55
CA ALA A 341 -4.04 -8.93 -1.77
C ALA A 341 -2.62 -9.07 -2.31
N THR A 342 -2.15 -8.10 -3.09
CA THR A 342 -0.76 -8.07 -3.57
C THR A 342 0.22 -7.66 -2.48
N PHE A 343 -0.12 -6.68 -1.64
CA PHE A 343 0.66 -6.31 -0.46
C PHE A 343 0.83 -7.50 0.50
N TYR A 344 -0.23 -8.26 0.74
CA TYR A 344 -0.22 -9.46 1.57
C TYR A 344 0.81 -10.51 1.13
N LYS A 345 1.16 -10.57 -0.17
CA LYS A 345 2.15 -11.54 -0.68
C LYS A 345 3.53 -11.38 -0.03
N ALA A 346 3.87 -10.18 0.45
CA ALA A 346 5.11 -9.94 1.20
C ALA A 346 5.13 -10.60 2.59
N PHE A 347 3.98 -11.05 3.09
CA PHE A 347 3.78 -11.58 4.44
C PHE A 347 3.41 -13.08 4.47
N VAL A 348 3.36 -13.76 3.32
CA VAL A 348 2.94 -15.16 3.22
C VAL A 348 3.82 -16.10 4.07
N GLY A 349 5.11 -15.76 4.23
CA GLY A 349 6.03 -16.53 5.08
C GLY A 349 5.79 -16.37 6.59
N GLU A 350 4.98 -15.40 7.00
CA GLU A 350 4.76 -15.02 8.40
C GLU A 350 3.46 -15.64 8.98
N ASN A 351 2.72 -16.44 8.20
CA ASN A 351 1.41 -17.02 8.58
C ASN A 351 0.37 -15.99 9.06
N CYS A 352 0.41 -14.76 8.54
CA CYS A 352 -0.58 -13.74 8.85
C CYS A 352 -1.96 -14.11 8.27
N THR A 353 -3.05 -13.67 8.90
CA THR A 353 -4.37 -13.74 8.26
C THR A 353 -4.52 -12.59 7.29
N GLN A 354 -4.86 -12.87 6.03
CA GLN A 354 -5.09 -11.83 5.03
C GLN A 354 -6.30 -10.96 5.43
N VAL A 355 -6.04 -9.67 5.55
CA VAL A 355 -7.03 -8.61 5.77
C VAL A 355 -7.53 -8.18 4.38
N LEU A 356 -8.85 -8.13 4.21
CA LEU A 356 -9.55 -7.89 2.93
C LEU A 356 -9.15 -8.91 1.84
N GLN A 357 -10.00 -9.90 1.65
CA GLN A 357 -9.81 -10.88 0.58
C GLN A 357 -10.23 -10.31 -0.77
N SER A 358 -9.49 -10.69 -1.81
CA SER A 358 -9.81 -10.33 -3.20
C SER A 358 -11.16 -10.95 -3.59
N VAL A 359 -12.05 -10.12 -4.15
CA VAL A 359 -13.30 -10.58 -4.76
C VAL A 359 -12.95 -11.15 -6.13
N THR A 360 -13.38 -12.38 -6.42
CA THR A 360 -13.17 -12.98 -7.75
C THR A 360 -13.93 -12.19 -8.82
N ASP A 361 -13.59 -12.35 -10.10
CA ASP A 361 -14.27 -11.67 -11.23
C ASP A 361 -15.80 -11.91 -11.29
N ALA A 362 -16.34 -12.83 -10.49
CA ALA A 362 -17.75 -13.11 -10.33
C ALA A 362 -18.43 -12.33 -9.19
N GLY A 363 -17.73 -11.43 -8.49
CA GLY A 363 -18.32 -10.58 -7.45
C GLY A 363 -18.43 -11.20 -6.06
N TYR A 364 -17.99 -12.44 -5.87
CA TYR A 364 -18.12 -13.15 -4.59
C TYR A 364 -16.92 -12.91 -3.65
N THR A 365 -17.23 -12.60 -2.39
CA THR A 365 -16.28 -12.59 -1.26
C THR A 365 -16.09 -14.04 -0.80
N VAL A 366 -14.87 -14.57 -0.90
CA VAL A 366 -14.57 -15.96 -0.49
C VAL A 366 -13.82 -15.95 0.83
N THR A 367 -14.56 -16.02 1.95
CA THR A 367 -13.99 -16.16 3.29
C THR A 367 -13.99 -17.63 3.73
N PRO A 368 -12.82 -18.30 3.82
CA PRO A 368 -12.76 -19.65 4.37
C PRO A 368 -12.95 -19.59 5.88
N HIS A 369 -14.02 -20.23 6.37
CA HIS A 369 -14.26 -20.46 7.78
C HIS A 369 -14.04 -21.94 8.10
N TRP A 370 -13.19 -22.22 9.09
CA TRP A 370 -12.90 -23.57 9.57
C TRP A 370 -13.70 -23.87 10.83
N PHE A 371 -14.53 -24.92 10.79
CA PHE A 371 -15.31 -25.39 11.93
C PHE A 371 -14.80 -26.77 12.37
N SER A 372 -14.58 -26.94 13.68
CA SER A 372 -14.15 -28.22 14.27
C SER A 372 -15.29 -29.25 14.21
N PRO A 373 -15.02 -30.59 14.13
CA PRO A 373 -16.05 -31.63 14.08
C PRO A 373 -16.89 -31.77 15.37
N ASP A 374 -16.56 -31.07 16.44
CA ASP A 374 -17.24 -31.18 17.74
C ASP A 374 -18.55 -30.41 17.71
N PHE A 375 -19.57 -31.09 17.20
CA PHE A 375 -20.89 -30.59 16.83
C PHE A 375 -21.83 -30.31 18.02
N GLU A 376 -21.43 -29.58 19.08
CA GLU A 376 -22.38 -28.99 20.04
C GLU A 376 -21.87 -27.66 20.61
N GLY A 377 -22.40 -26.52 20.14
CA GLY A 377 -22.17 -25.19 20.72
C GLY A 377 -22.25 -24.01 19.73
N GLU A 378 -22.15 -22.77 20.24
CA GLU A 378 -22.14 -21.51 19.46
C GLU A 378 -21.03 -21.43 18.40
N ALA A 379 -20.04 -22.33 18.45
CA ALA A 379 -18.99 -22.52 17.45
C ALA A 379 -19.36 -23.51 16.32
N GLY A 380 -20.59 -24.05 16.29
CA GLY A 380 -21.10 -24.97 15.27
C GLY A 380 -22.04 -24.31 14.24
N MET A 381 -22.95 -25.10 13.64
CA MET A 381 -23.89 -24.63 12.59
C MET A 381 -24.73 -23.40 12.98
N ALA A 382 -25.01 -23.19 14.27
CA ALA A 382 -25.66 -21.98 14.77
C ALA A 382 -24.76 -20.74 14.65
N GLY A 383 -23.46 -20.87 14.93
CA GLY A 383 -22.46 -19.84 14.68
C GLY A 383 -22.27 -19.56 13.19
N PHE A 384 -22.29 -20.60 12.35
CA PHE A 384 -22.31 -20.47 10.90
C PHE A 384 -23.53 -19.68 10.42
N VAL A 385 -24.75 -20.05 10.84
CA VAL A 385 -25.98 -19.31 10.48
C VAL A 385 -25.96 -17.86 10.99
N THR A 386 -25.40 -17.61 12.18
CA THR A 386 -25.25 -16.25 12.73
C THR A 386 -24.27 -15.43 11.91
N LEU A 387 -23.14 -16.02 11.51
CA LEU A 387 -22.15 -15.41 10.62
C LEU A 387 -22.76 -15.09 9.24
N LEU A 388 -23.57 -16.00 8.69
CA LEU A 388 -24.25 -15.76 7.41
C LEU A 388 -25.20 -14.57 7.48
N LYS A 389 -25.99 -14.48 8.56
CA LYS A 389 -26.92 -13.37 8.80
C LYS A 389 -26.22 -12.03 9.07
N ALA A 390 -25.04 -12.05 9.67
CA ALA A 390 -24.30 -10.84 10.03
C ALA A 390 -23.55 -10.19 8.86
N ASN A 391 -23.24 -10.95 7.81
CA ASN A 391 -22.34 -10.50 6.72
C ASN A 391 -23.01 -10.43 5.34
N ASP A 392 -24.29 -10.76 5.22
CA ASP A 392 -25.11 -10.59 4.01
C ASP A 392 -24.45 -11.23 2.76
N TYR A 393 -24.07 -12.51 2.85
CA TYR A 393 -23.39 -13.23 1.77
C TYR A 393 -24.34 -13.62 0.63
N ASP A 394 -23.94 -13.36 -0.62
CA ASP A 394 -24.70 -13.74 -1.84
C ASP A 394 -24.63 -15.24 -2.18
N ALA A 395 -23.64 -15.98 -1.65
CA ALA A 395 -23.49 -17.43 -1.84
C ALA A 395 -22.50 -18.02 -0.83
N VAL A 396 -22.65 -19.31 -0.49
CA VAL A 396 -21.75 -20.02 0.44
C VAL A 396 -21.31 -21.36 -0.14
N ILE A 397 -19.99 -21.60 -0.19
CA ILE A 397 -19.41 -22.88 -0.62
C ILE A 397 -18.89 -23.61 0.62
N ILE A 398 -19.47 -24.78 0.92
CA ILE A 398 -19.03 -25.64 2.03
C ILE A 398 -18.19 -26.78 1.46
N GLY A 399 -16.89 -26.77 1.74
CA GLY A 399 -16.00 -27.90 1.48
C GLY A 399 -15.83 -28.74 2.74
N ALA A 400 -16.03 -30.05 2.64
CA ALA A 400 -15.59 -30.99 3.68
C ALA A 400 -14.12 -31.33 3.43
N GLY A 401 -13.22 -31.02 4.37
CA GLY A 401 -11.83 -31.46 4.30
C GLY A 401 -11.76 -32.99 4.34
N GLU A 402 -11.03 -33.60 3.40
CA GLU A 402 -10.71 -35.03 3.45
C GLU A 402 -9.85 -35.31 4.69
N ILE A 403 -10.44 -35.94 5.71
CA ILE A 403 -9.68 -36.79 6.62
C ILE A 403 -9.61 -38.15 5.94
N ASP A 404 -8.42 -38.49 5.50
CA ASP A 404 -8.09 -39.76 4.86
C ASP A 404 -8.44 -40.94 5.80
N ARG A 405 -9.08 -41.96 5.21
CA ARG A 405 -9.57 -43.24 5.78
C ARG A 405 -10.95 -43.30 6.46
N VAL A 406 -11.68 -44.30 5.98
CA VAL A 406 -12.97 -44.83 6.45
C VAL A 406 -14.16 -44.02 5.95
N LEU A 407 -14.69 -44.40 4.79
CA LEU A 407 -16.11 -44.41 4.39
C LEU A 407 -16.19 -44.69 2.87
N ARG A 408 -15.65 -45.84 2.43
CA ARG A 408 -16.12 -46.50 1.20
C ARG A 408 -17.28 -47.39 1.62
N GLY A 409 -18.46 -46.80 1.70
CA GLY A 409 -19.71 -47.47 2.03
C GLY A 409 -20.78 -46.41 2.20
N ASP A 410 -21.89 -46.58 1.51
CA ASP A 410 -23.13 -45.82 1.70
C ASP A 410 -23.25 -44.51 0.89
N CYS A 411 -23.09 -44.65 -0.44
CA CYS A 411 -23.81 -43.81 -1.39
C CYS A 411 -25.24 -44.36 -1.59
N GLU A 412 -26.09 -44.30 -0.56
CA GLU A 412 -27.54 -44.50 -0.71
C GLU A 412 -28.23 -44.05 0.58
N ASN A 413 -29.11 -43.04 0.44
CA ASN A 413 -30.06 -42.47 1.43
C ASN A 413 -29.72 -41.07 2.00
N GLY A 414 -30.71 -40.16 1.96
CA GLY A 414 -30.70 -38.77 2.45
C GLY A 414 -30.53 -38.67 3.97
N GLU A 415 -30.41 -37.51 4.62
CA GLU A 415 -31.03 -36.20 4.43
C GLU A 415 -30.12 -35.15 5.14
N LEU A 416 -29.90 -33.95 4.56
CA LEU A 416 -29.49 -32.78 5.36
C LEU A 416 -30.78 -32.18 5.91
N GLY A 417 -31.04 -32.43 7.19
CA GLY A 417 -32.32 -32.18 7.84
C GLY A 417 -32.81 -30.73 7.80
N GLY A 418 -34.09 -30.58 7.45
CA GLY A 418 -35.09 -29.60 7.91
C GLY A 418 -34.80 -28.10 7.85
N LEU A 419 -33.68 -27.61 8.38
CA LEU A 419 -33.49 -26.19 8.73
C LEU A 419 -32.88 -25.34 7.61
N ALA A 420 -32.24 -25.95 6.59
CA ALA A 420 -31.63 -25.24 5.47
C ALA A 420 -32.64 -24.86 4.36
N GLN A 421 -33.82 -25.49 4.33
CA GLN A 421 -34.84 -25.20 3.31
C GLN A 421 -35.64 -23.91 3.57
N ASP A 422 -35.69 -23.44 4.82
CA ASP A 422 -36.50 -22.27 5.18
C ASP A 422 -35.82 -20.92 4.90
N SER A 423 -34.55 -20.90 4.45
CA SER A 423 -33.76 -19.67 4.28
C SER A 423 -33.17 -19.44 2.88
N CYS A 424 -33.24 -20.41 1.96
CA CYS A 424 -32.61 -20.31 0.63
C CYS A 424 -33.58 -20.75 -0.47
N ARG A 425 -33.55 -20.07 -1.63
CA ARG A 425 -34.50 -20.28 -2.75
C ARG A 425 -34.27 -21.59 -3.50
N SER A 426 -33.04 -22.11 -3.55
CA SER A 426 -32.79 -23.44 -4.14
C SER A 426 -31.52 -24.13 -3.63
N VAL A 427 -31.52 -25.46 -3.64
CA VAL A 427 -30.37 -26.32 -3.31
C VAL A 427 -30.07 -27.23 -4.49
N ARG A 428 -28.82 -27.24 -4.99
CA ARG A 428 -28.40 -28.16 -6.06
C ARG A 428 -27.16 -28.96 -5.64
N ARG A 429 -27.21 -30.28 -5.87
CA ARG A 429 -26.09 -31.20 -5.69
C ARG A 429 -25.46 -31.52 -7.04
N ALA A 430 -24.15 -31.37 -7.18
CA ALA A 430 -23.42 -31.88 -8.33
C ALA A 430 -22.88 -33.29 -8.00
N CYS A 431 -23.51 -34.34 -8.52
CA CYS A 431 -22.97 -35.70 -8.38
C CYS A 431 -21.60 -35.78 -9.07
N GLY A 432 -20.55 -36.03 -8.27
CA GLY A 432 -19.17 -36.20 -8.74
C GLY A 432 -18.13 -35.40 -7.95
N ARG A 433 -18.54 -34.42 -7.14
CA ARG A 433 -17.70 -33.73 -6.15
C ARG A 433 -18.52 -33.48 -4.89
N THR A 434 -17.91 -33.59 -3.72
CA THR A 434 -18.48 -33.27 -2.39
C THR A 434 -18.70 -31.75 -2.26
N MET A 435 -19.61 -31.21 -3.07
CA MET A 435 -19.91 -29.78 -3.09
C MET A 435 -21.42 -29.57 -3.17
N TRP A 436 -21.94 -28.82 -2.21
CA TRP A 436 -23.33 -28.40 -2.14
C TRP A 436 -23.40 -26.93 -2.58
N TRP A 437 -24.34 -26.62 -3.47
CA TRP A 437 -24.67 -25.24 -3.84
C TRP A 437 -25.98 -24.83 -3.16
N PHE A 438 -25.93 -23.73 -2.41
CA PHE A 438 -27.08 -23.09 -1.80
C PHE A 438 -27.25 -21.71 -2.43
N ASP A 439 -28.42 -21.46 -3.01
CA ASP A 439 -28.82 -20.20 -3.62
C ASP A 439 -29.77 -19.51 -2.63
N CYS A 440 -29.23 -18.59 -1.83
CA CYS A 440 -29.96 -17.76 -0.87
C CYS A 440 -30.06 -16.36 -1.51
#